data_AF-A0A937DVH5-F1
#
_entry.id   AF-A0A937DVH5-F1
#
_cell.length_a   1.000
_cell.length_b   1.000
_cell.length_c   1.000
_cell.angle_alpha   90.00
_cell.angle_beta   90.00
_cell.angle_gamma   90.00
#
_symmetry.space_group_name_H-M   'P 1'
#
loop_
_entity.id
_entity.type
_entity.pdbx_description
1 polymer ?
#
loop_
_entity_poly.entity_id
_entity_poly.type
_entity_poly.pdbx_seq_one_letter_code
_entity_poly.pdbx_strand_id
1 'polypeptide(L)' 'MTSAASLMAGKKGLVMGVANERSIAWGIAKACHDAGAKVAFTFQGEALEKRVRPFASSI' A
#
# COMPACT_ATOMS: atom_id res chain seq x y z
N MET A 1 -12.62 -20.13 10.55
CA MET A 1 -13.14 -18.80 10.17
C MET A 1 -11.94 -17.88 9.97
N THR A 2 -11.66 -17.44 8.74
CA THR A 2 -10.63 -16.44 8.45
C THR A 2 -11.13 -15.09 8.98
N SER A 3 -10.46 -14.51 9.98
CA SER A 3 -10.77 -13.15 10.41
C SER A 3 -10.40 -12.17 9.28
N ALA A 4 -11.15 -11.08 9.13
CA ALA A 4 -10.88 -10.07 8.10
C ALA A 4 -9.42 -9.55 8.15
N ALA A 5 -8.82 -9.49 9.35
CA ALA A 5 -7.43 -9.10 9.58
C ALA A 5 -6.39 -10.04 8.90
N SER A 6 -6.80 -11.22 8.44
CA SER A 6 -5.91 -12.21 7.81
C SER A 6 -6.32 -12.58 6.38
N LEU A 7 -7.30 -11.88 5.79
CA LEU A 7 -7.84 -12.22 4.47
C LEU A 7 -6.76 -12.24 3.38
N MET A 8 -5.77 -11.34 3.49
CA MET A 8 -4.68 -11.18 2.52
C MET A 8 -3.35 -11.72 3.02
N ALA A 9 -3.34 -12.47 4.13
CA ALA A 9 -2.13 -13.02 4.73
C ALA A 9 -1.30 -13.82 3.70
N GLY A 10 -0.01 -13.51 3.63
CA GLY A 10 0.95 -14.17 2.74
C GLY A 10 0.90 -13.74 1.28
N LYS A 11 -0.07 -12.91 0.88
CA LYS A 11 -0.16 -12.37 -0.48
C LYS A 11 0.82 -11.21 -0.66
N LYS A 12 1.31 -11.05 -1.89
CA LYS A 12 2.16 -9.93 -2.32
C LYS A 12 1.45 -9.17 -3.43
N GLY A 13 1.38 -7.84 -3.32
CA GLY A 13 0.67 -7.01 -4.29
C GLY A 13 1.46 -5.76 -4.71
N LEU A 14 1.31 -5.35 -5.96
CA LEU A 14 1.82 -4.08 -6.46
C LEU A 14 0.67 -3.07 -6.50
N VAL A 15 0.85 -1.93 -5.85
CA VAL A 15 -0.10 -0.80 -5.88
C VAL A 15 0.53 0.37 -6.62
N MET A 16 -0.16 0.86 -7.63
CA MET A 16 0.26 2.00 -8.44
C MET A 16 -0.65 3.21 -8.19
N GLY A 17 -0.15 4.41 -8.43
CA GLY A 17 -0.96 5.64 -8.33
C GLY A 17 -1.13 6.20 -6.92
N VAL A 18 -0.24 5.86 -5.98
CA VAL A 18 -0.18 6.53 -4.68
C VAL A 18 0.55 7.87 -4.84
N ALA A 19 -0.10 8.97 -4.49
CA ALA A 19 0.53 10.30 -4.51
C ALA A 19 0.66 10.95 -3.12
N ASN A 20 -0.22 10.57 -2.19
CA ASN A 20 -0.30 11.02 -0.80
C ASN A 20 -1.35 10.20 -0.02
N GLU A 21 -1.49 10.46 1.27
CA GLU A 21 -2.45 9.82 2.19
C GLU A 21 -3.93 9.91 1.79
N ARG A 22 -4.31 10.89 0.94
CA ARG A 22 -5.70 11.07 0.47
C ARG A 22 -5.99 10.29 -0.82
N SER A 23 -4.99 9.60 -1.37
CA SER A 23 -5.15 8.82 -2.62
C SER A 23 -6.07 7.63 -2.38
N ILE A 24 -6.96 7.32 -3.33
CA ILE A 24 -7.75 6.07 -3.29
C ILE A 24 -6.82 4.86 -3.25
N ALA A 25 -5.74 4.88 -4.04
CA ALA A 25 -4.72 3.83 -4.05
C ALA A 25 -4.06 3.63 -2.67
N TRP A 26 -3.89 4.69 -1.87
CA TRP A 26 -3.36 4.58 -0.52
C TRP A 26 -4.34 3.88 0.43
N GLY A 27 -5.63 4.25 0.36
CA GLY A 27 -6.67 3.57 1.14
C GLY A 27 -6.73 2.07 0.85
N ILE A 28 -6.63 1.69 -0.43
CA ILE A 28 -6.56 0.28 -0.86
C ILE A 28 -5.31 -0.39 -0.31
N ALA A 29 -4.14 0.24 -0.45
CA ALA A 29 -2.87 -0.33 0.01
C ALA A 29 -2.88 -0.59 1.52
N LYS A 30 -3.35 0.39 2.31
CA LYS A 30 -3.47 0.27 3.76
C LYS A 30 -4.43 -0.84 4.16
N ALA A 31 -5.62 -0.91 3.53
CA ALA A 31 -6.57 -1.98 3.81
C ALA A 31 -6.01 -3.38 3.48
N CYS A 32 -5.24 -3.51 2.39
CA CYS A 32 -4.58 -4.75 2.04
C CYS A 32 -3.48 -5.12 3.04
N HIS A 33 -2.65 -4.16 3.45
CA HIS A 33 -1.62 -4.36 4.48
C HIS A 33 -2.25 -4.77 5.82
N ASP A 34 -3.28 -4.05 6.28
CA ASP A 34 -4.01 -4.33 7.52
C ASP A 34 -4.65 -5.74 7.51
N ALA A 35 -4.91 -6.28 6.32
CA ALA A 35 -5.39 -7.66 6.11
C ALA A 35 -4.25 -8.69 5.93
N GLY A 36 -2.98 -8.31 6.12
CA GLY A 36 -1.80 -9.18 6.13
C GLY A 36 -1.04 -9.29 4.80
N ALA A 37 -1.32 -8.43 3.81
CA ALA A 37 -0.58 -8.41 2.55
C ALA A 37 0.79 -7.73 2.71
N LYS A 38 1.77 -8.16 1.92
CA LYS A 38 2.96 -7.34 1.61
C LYS A 38 2.70 -6.53 0.35
N VAL A 39 2.86 -5.22 0.43
CA VAL A 39 2.59 -4.32 -0.70
C VAL A 39 3.88 -3.67 -1.20
N ALA A 40 3.97 -3.48 -2.51
CA ALA A 40 5.00 -2.71 -3.18
C ALA A 40 4.36 -1.53 -3.90
N PHE A 41 5.11 -0.45 -4.08
CA PHE A 41 4.63 0.78 -4.70
C PHE A 41 5.47 1.15 -5.90
N THR A 42 4.83 1.70 -6.93
CA THR A 42 5.52 2.46 -7.97
C THR A 42 5.31 3.96 -7.77
N PHE A 43 6.16 4.75 -8.41
CA PHE A 43 6.05 6.20 -8.45
C PHE A 43 6.43 6.69 -9.84
N GLN A 44 5.85 7.83 -10.24
CA GLN A 44 6.15 8.44 -11.53
C GLN A 44 7.14 9.60 -11.34
N GLY A 45 8.42 9.30 -11.58
CA GLY A 45 9.51 10.27 -11.42
C GLY A 45 9.87 10.59 -9.97
N GLU A 46 10.99 11.31 -9.80
CA GLU A 46 11.62 11.53 -8.49
C GLU A 46 10.78 12.40 -7.53
N ALA A 47 9.98 13.33 -8.07
CA ALA A 47 9.16 14.22 -7.26
C ALA A 47 8.09 13.43 -6.48
N LEU A 48 7.47 12.43 -7.11
CA LEU A 48 6.51 11.55 -6.44
C LEU A 48 7.21 10.53 -5.55
N GLU A 49 8.41 10.06 -5.91
CA GLU A 49 9.18 9.16 -5.04
C GLU A 49 9.37 9.75 -3.64
N LYS A 50 9.83 11.01 -3.56
CA LYS A 50 10.07 11.71 -2.28
C LYS A 50 8.80 11.79 -1.43
N ARG A 51 7.63 11.85 -2.06
CA ARG A 51 6.33 11.88 -1.39
C ARG A 51 5.86 10.50 -0.98
N VAL A 52 6.03 9.48 -1.83
CA VAL A 52 5.52 8.12 -1.61
C VAL A 52 6.36 7.35 -0.59
N ARG A 53 7.68 7.52 -0.60
CA ARG A 53 8.62 6.73 0.22
C ARG A 53 8.32 6.76 1.74
N PRO A 54 7.97 7.90 2.37
CA PRO A 54 7.55 7.93 3.77
C PRO A 54 6.30 7.08 4.05
N PHE A 55 5.29 7.15 3.17
CA PHE A 55 4.06 6.36 3.31
C PHE A 55 4.32 4.87 3.10
N ALA A 56 5.09 4.53 2.06
CA ALA A 56 5.48 3.14 1.77
C ALA A 56 6.30 2.49 2.89
N SER A 57 6.96 3.29 3.74
CA SER A 57 7.71 2.78 4.90
C SER A 57 6.85 2.62 6.16
N SER A 58 5.61 3.11 6.13
CA SER A 58 4.68 3.05 7.27
C SER A 58 3.78 1.81 7.27
N ILE A 59 3.81 1.02 6.20
CA ILE A 59 3.06 -0.23 5.96
C ILE A 59 3.92 -1.24 5.18
#